data_AF-A0AAD6D8Q2-F1
#
_entry.id   AF-A0AAD6D8Q2-F1
#
_cell.length_a   1.000
_cell.length_b   1.000
_cell.length_c   1.000
_cell.angle_alpha   90.00
_cell.angle_beta   90.00
_cell.angle_gamma   90.00
#
_symmetry.space_group_name_H-M   'P 1'
#
loop_
_entity.id
_entity.type
_entity.pdbx_description
1 polymer ?
#
loop_
_entity_poly.entity_id
_entity_poly.type
_entity_poly.pdbx_seq_one_letter_code
_entity_poly.pdbx_strand_id
1 'polypeptide(L)'
;MSLTYETVPLRVRDVKLEVSAVHSLTSNPPLLFLHGFGSCKEDLADVHIHPYLKQHGYIAYDAPGCGHTNSDTLSATDIPFLVDTAEAFLEHFKITHFHLMGHSMGGLTALYLAQRNPDRVLSFVNIKGNLAPEDCFLSRQIFTFQSNDPEVFFNAFIDRTRTSGAYGSALYASTLRARVRPEAIRPIFESMVHLSDEADLLGIFLALPFPTMFMFGWEMRGLSYLERLEKGGVELAQIEESGHFPMYSNPLEMYRRISIFLDMIGRN
;
A
#
# COMPACT_ATOMS: atom_id res chain seq x y z
N MET A 1 0.10 -14.58 -18.89
CA MET A 1 -0.06 -15.66 -17.89
C MET A 1 -1.34 -15.38 -17.13
N SER A 2 -2.06 -16.39 -16.66
CA SER A 2 -3.28 -16.17 -15.88
C SER A 2 -2.95 -15.79 -14.44
N LEU A 3 -3.86 -15.05 -13.79
CA LEU A 3 -3.85 -14.86 -12.34
C LEU A 3 -4.36 -16.13 -11.66
N THR A 4 -3.69 -16.52 -10.58
CA THR A 4 -4.12 -17.58 -9.65
C THR A 4 -4.64 -16.89 -8.39
N TYR A 5 -5.80 -17.33 -7.90
CA TYR A 5 -6.40 -16.86 -6.66
C TYR A 5 -6.43 -18.02 -5.67
N GLU A 6 -5.95 -17.79 -4.46
CA GLU A 6 -5.96 -18.80 -3.41
C GLU A 6 -6.07 -18.20 -2.02
N THR A 7 -6.49 -19.02 -1.06
CA THR A 7 -6.49 -18.67 0.36
C THR A 7 -5.29 -19.34 1.02
N VAL A 8 -4.40 -18.52 1.56
CA VAL A 8 -3.14 -18.94 2.18
C VAL A 8 -3.30 -18.93 3.70
N PRO A 9 -3.28 -20.10 4.37
CA PRO A 9 -3.30 -20.15 5.82
C PRO A 9 -1.94 -19.71 6.36
N LEU A 10 -1.93 -18.64 7.16
CA LEU A 10 -0.74 -18.15 7.85
C LEU A 10 -0.97 -18.10 9.36
N ARG A 11 0.13 -18.17 10.10
CA ARG A 11 0.16 -17.84 11.52
C ARG A 11 1.20 -16.76 11.73
N VAL A 12 0.77 -15.59 12.17
CA VAL A 12 1.61 -14.42 12.40
C VAL A 12 1.49 -14.07 13.88
N ARG A 13 2.61 -14.15 14.61
CA ARG A 13 2.58 -14.16 16.08
C ARG A 13 1.61 -15.26 16.57
N ASP A 14 0.65 -14.93 17.42
CA ASP A 14 -0.38 -15.87 17.91
C ASP A 14 -1.70 -15.84 17.10
N VAL A 15 -1.77 -15.01 16.04
CA VAL A 15 -2.99 -14.79 15.24
C VAL A 15 -3.03 -15.75 14.05
N LYS A 16 -4.19 -16.36 13.80
CA LYS A 16 -4.42 -17.16 12.58
C LYS A 16 -5.02 -16.28 11.50
N LEU A 17 -4.49 -16.43 10.29
CA LEU A 17 -4.95 -15.72 9.10
C LEU A 17 -5.33 -16.72 8.01
N GLU A 18 -6.43 -16.43 7.32
CA GLU A 18 -6.74 -17.01 6.01
C GLU A 18 -6.56 -15.88 4.99
N VAL A 19 -5.35 -15.76 4.46
CA VAL A 19 -4.96 -14.65 3.60
C VAL A 19 -5.48 -14.87 2.19
N SER A 20 -6.33 -13.98 1.70
CA SER A 20 -6.77 -14.01 0.29
C SER A 20 -5.68 -13.43 -0.60
N ALA A 21 -5.12 -14.26 -1.48
CA ALA A 21 -3.98 -13.93 -2.31
C ALA A 21 -4.32 -14.00 -3.80
N VAL A 22 -3.59 -13.21 -4.59
CA VAL A 22 -3.57 -13.30 -6.05
C VAL A 22 -2.12 -13.30 -6.52
N HIS A 23 -1.78 -14.16 -7.47
CA HIS A 23 -0.44 -14.19 -8.04
C HIS A 23 -0.37 -14.69 -9.48
N SER A 24 0.70 -14.29 -10.17
CA SER A 24 1.14 -14.82 -11.44
C SER A 24 2.67 -14.72 -11.45
N LEU A 25 3.33 -15.76 -10.94
CA LEU A 25 4.78 -15.77 -10.77
C LEU A 25 5.49 -16.17 -12.06
N THR A 26 6.67 -15.60 -12.28
CA THR A 26 7.55 -15.92 -13.41
C THR A 26 8.94 -16.32 -12.89
N SER A 27 9.92 -16.51 -13.78
CA SER A 27 11.32 -16.67 -13.39
C SER A 27 11.99 -15.38 -12.93
N ASN A 28 11.38 -14.22 -13.20
CA ASN A 28 11.89 -12.92 -12.76
C ASN A 28 11.36 -12.62 -11.34
N PRO A 29 12.05 -11.75 -10.59
CA PRO A 29 11.56 -11.24 -9.32
C PRO A 29 10.16 -10.59 -9.46
N PRO A 30 9.16 -11.00 -8.65
CA PRO A 30 7.80 -10.52 -8.78
C PRO A 30 7.63 -9.07 -8.31
N LEU A 31 6.57 -8.44 -8.81
CA LEU A 31 6.04 -7.21 -8.23
C LEU A 31 5.15 -7.60 -7.03
N LEU A 32 5.62 -7.37 -5.81
CA LEU A 32 4.81 -7.46 -4.60
C LEU A 32 4.02 -6.17 -4.43
N PHE A 33 2.69 -6.25 -4.42
CA PHE A 33 1.82 -5.11 -4.12
C PHE A 33 1.14 -5.23 -2.76
N LEU A 34 1.32 -4.19 -1.93
CA LEU A 34 0.61 -3.99 -0.66
C LEU A 34 -0.40 -2.85 -0.82
N HIS A 35 -1.68 -3.19 -0.77
CA HIS A 35 -2.75 -2.23 -1.05
C HIS A 35 -3.03 -1.26 0.12
N GLY A 36 -3.72 -0.17 -0.17
CA GLY A 36 -4.12 0.82 0.84
C GLY A 36 -5.34 0.37 1.66
N PHE A 37 -5.56 1.01 2.81
CA PHE A 37 -6.75 0.75 3.61
C PHE A 37 -8.03 0.95 2.77
N GLY A 38 -8.96 0.00 2.80
CA GLY A 38 -10.20 0.04 2.02
C GLY A 38 -10.07 -0.22 0.52
N SER A 39 -8.85 -0.44 0.03
CA SER A 39 -8.52 -0.94 -1.31
C SER A 39 -8.41 -2.48 -1.28
N CYS A 40 -7.92 -3.12 -2.35
CA CYS A 40 -7.75 -4.57 -2.41
C CYS A 40 -6.57 -4.99 -3.29
N LYS A 41 -6.19 -6.26 -3.21
CA LYS A 41 -5.09 -6.87 -3.98
C LYS A 41 -5.24 -6.79 -5.49
N GLU A 42 -6.46 -6.57 -6.00
CA GLU A 42 -6.73 -6.45 -7.44
C GLU A 42 -6.42 -5.06 -8.02
N ASP A 43 -6.22 -4.03 -7.19
CA ASP A 43 -6.08 -2.64 -7.67
C ASP A 43 -4.85 -2.40 -8.57
N LEU A 44 -3.82 -3.26 -8.49
CA LEU A 44 -2.68 -3.28 -9.40
C LEU A 44 -2.57 -4.57 -10.22
N ALA A 45 -3.62 -5.38 -10.30
CA ALA A 45 -3.54 -6.67 -10.97
C ALA A 45 -3.20 -6.54 -12.46
N ASP A 46 -3.61 -5.46 -13.15
CA ASP A 46 -3.38 -5.27 -14.59
C ASP A 46 -1.89 -5.25 -15.00
N VAL A 47 -0.95 -5.16 -14.06
CA VAL A 47 0.47 -5.41 -14.35
C VAL A 47 0.70 -6.77 -15.04
N HIS A 48 -0.15 -7.78 -14.79
CA HIS A 48 -0.04 -9.12 -15.40
C HIS A 48 -0.34 -9.14 -16.90
N ILE A 49 -1.07 -8.14 -17.42
CA ILE A 49 -1.36 -7.96 -18.86
C ILE A 49 -0.62 -6.77 -19.47
N HIS A 50 -0.06 -5.88 -18.65
CA HIS A 50 0.69 -4.73 -19.13
C HIS A 50 1.94 -5.19 -19.91
N PRO A 51 2.16 -4.70 -21.16
CA PRO A 51 3.18 -5.24 -22.07
C PRO A 51 4.58 -5.32 -21.48
N TYR A 52 4.96 -4.34 -20.65
CA TYR A 52 6.29 -4.23 -20.05
C TYR A 52 6.39 -4.81 -18.64
N LEU A 53 5.28 -4.88 -17.89
CA LEU A 53 5.32 -5.28 -16.47
C LEU A 53 5.09 -6.78 -16.29
N LYS A 54 4.35 -7.40 -17.22
CA LYS A 54 4.00 -8.83 -17.17
C LYS A 54 5.19 -9.79 -17.09
N GLN A 55 6.39 -9.32 -17.43
CA GLN A 55 7.61 -10.12 -17.35
C GLN A 55 8.07 -10.39 -15.90
N HIS A 56 7.81 -9.47 -14.97
CA HIS A 56 8.23 -9.60 -13.56
C HIS A 56 7.34 -10.61 -12.81
N GLY A 57 6.09 -10.76 -13.23
CA GLY A 57 5.08 -11.45 -12.45
C GLY A 57 4.45 -10.54 -11.39
N TYR A 58 3.37 -11.01 -10.78
CA TYR A 58 2.59 -10.24 -9.81
C TYR A 58 2.29 -11.09 -8.59
N ILE A 59 2.35 -10.50 -7.41
CA ILE A 59 1.84 -11.11 -6.20
C ILE A 59 1.27 -10.04 -5.27
N ALA A 60 0.08 -10.29 -4.73
CA ALA A 60 -0.57 -9.41 -3.79
C ALA A 60 -1.53 -10.20 -2.89
N TYR A 61 -1.89 -9.61 -1.76
CA TYR A 61 -2.87 -10.18 -0.85
C TYR A 61 -3.72 -9.09 -0.19
N ASP A 62 -4.91 -9.46 0.26
CA ASP A 62 -5.73 -8.54 1.04
C ASP A 62 -5.18 -8.46 2.47
N ALA A 63 -4.87 -7.26 2.96
CA ALA A 63 -4.34 -7.05 4.31
C ALA A 63 -5.32 -7.58 5.38
N PRO A 64 -4.85 -8.13 6.51
CA PRO A 64 -5.69 -8.47 7.66
C PRO A 64 -6.67 -7.35 8.03
N GLY A 65 -7.97 -7.70 8.12
CA GLY A 65 -9.06 -6.74 8.35
C GLY A 65 -9.60 -6.07 7.08
N CYS A 66 -9.02 -6.37 5.91
CA CYS A 66 -9.44 -5.88 4.61
C CYS A 66 -9.77 -7.00 3.61
N GLY A 67 -10.51 -6.65 2.56
CA GLY A 67 -10.88 -7.51 1.45
C GLY A 67 -11.48 -8.84 1.90
N HIS A 68 -10.92 -9.94 1.38
CA HIS A 68 -11.35 -11.30 1.66
C HIS A 68 -10.43 -12.05 2.64
N THR A 69 -9.48 -11.36 3.27
CA THR A 69 -8.62 -11.97 4.30
C THR A 69 -9.36 -12.06 5.63
N ASN A 70 -9.43 -13.26 6.18
CA ASN A 70 -9.97 -13.47 7.53
C ASN A 70 -8.83 -13.45 8.55
N SER A 71 -9.11 -12.86 9.71
CA SER A 71 -8.25 -12.88 10.90
C SER A 71 -9.11 -13.22 12.10
N ASP A 72 -8.62 -14.10 12.97
CA ASP A 72 -9.29 -14.42 14.23
C ASP A 72 -9.13 -13.32 15.29
N THR A 73 -8.26 -12.32 15.06
CA THR A 73 -7.94 -11.27 16.03
C THR A 73 -7.77 -9.91 15.32
N LEU A 74 -8.88 -9.24 14.98
CA LEU A 74 -8.87 -7.95 14.27
C LEU A 74 -8.22 -6.80 15.07
N SER A 75 -8.17 -6.88 16.40
CA SER A 75 -7.49 -5.87 17.22
C SER A 75 -5.97 -5.89 17.08
N ALA A 76 -5.39 -6.96 16.51
CA ALA A 76 -3.96 -7.10 16.31
C ALA A 76 -3.46 -6.51 14.99
N THR A 77 -4.33 -5.97 14.12
CA THR A 77 -3.98 -5.58 12.74
C THR A 77 -3.26 -4.23 12.64
N ASP A 78 -2.38 -3.88 13.58
CA ASP A 78 -1.55 -2.68 13.51
C ASP A 78 -0.51 -2.76 12.37
N ILE A 79 0.15 -1.65 12.03
CA ILE A 79 1.15 -1.64 10.94
C ILE A 79 2.28 -2.65 11.17
N PRO A 80 2.89 -2.76 12.37
CA PRO A 80 3.87 -3.81 12.64
C PRO A 80 3.37 -5.23 12.34
N PHE A 81 2.12 -5.55 12.69
CA PHE A 81 1.51 -6.84 12.35
C PHE A 81 1.31 -7.02 10.84
N LEU A 82 0.95 -5.96 10.11
CA LEU A 82 0.87 -6.00 8.65
C LEU A 82 2.24 -6.26 8.01
N VAL A 83 3.33 -5.71 8.58
CA VAL A 83 4.71 -5.99 8.13
C VAL A 83 5.07 -7.46 8.39
N ASP A 84 4.83 -7.97 9.59
CA ASP A 84 5.07 -9.38 9.93
C ASP A 84 4.26 -10.32 9.01
N THR A 85 3.04 -9.91 8.64
CA THR A 85 2.19 -10.65 7.69
C THR A 85 2.80 -10.67 6.30
N ALA A 86 3.35 -9.54 5.82
CA ALA A 86 4.02 -9.48 4.52
C ALA A 86 5.27 -10.37 4.48
N GLU A 87 6.04 -10.41 5.58
CA GLU A 87 7.22 -11.28 5.71
C GLU A 87 6.81 -12.76 5.66
N ALA A 88 5.83 -13.18 6.47
CA ALA A 88 5.31 -14.55 6.47
C ALA A 88 4.71 -14.96 5.12
N PHE A 89 4.04 -14.02 4.43
CA PHE A 89 3.49 -14.24 3.10
C PHE A 89 4.60 -14.46 2.06
N LEU A 90 5.65 -13.64 2.07
CA LEU A 90 6.82 -13.84 1.20
C LEU A 90 7.54 -15.17 1.47
N GLU A 91 7.65 -15.56 2.74
CA GLU A 91 8.22 -16.86 3.14
C GLU A 91 7.39 -18.04 2.62
N HIS A 92 6.06 -17.96 2.70
CA HIS A 92 5.15 -18.99 2.20
C HIS A 92 5.38 -19.26 0.70
N PHE A 93 5.48 -18.21 -0.11
CA PHE A 93 5.76 -18.31 -1.54
C PHE A 93 7.25 -18.48 -1.88
N LYS A 94 8.13 -18.53 -0.87
CA LYS A 94 9.60 -18.66 -1.02
C LYS A 94 10.21 -17.56 -1.89
N ILE A 95 9.66 -16.36 -1.83
CA ILE A 95 10.13 -15.21 -2.61
C ILE A 95 11.32 -14.60 -1.89
N THR A 96 12.51 -14.71 -2.48
CA THR A 96 13.74 -14.18 -1.89
C THR A 96 14.06 -12.77 -2.34
N HIS A 97 13.70 -12.40 -3.58
CA HIS A 97 13.89 -11.05 -4.12
C HIS A 97 12.63 -10.57 -4.84
N PHE A 98 12.30 -9.29 -4.73
CA PHE A 98 11.08 -8.71 -5.31
C PHE A 98 11.21 -7.21 -5.54
N HIS A 99 10.39 -6.68 -6.46
CA HIS A 99 10.11 -5.25 -6.54
C HIS A 99 8.89 -4.94 -5.68
N LEU A 100 9.01 -3.94 -4.81
CA LEU A 100 7.97 -3.60 -3.85
C LEU A 100 7.12 -2.45 -4.36
N MET A 101 5.80 -2.57 -4.21
CA MET A 101 4.84 -1.51 -4.47
C MET A 101 3.89 -1.41 -3.29
N GLY A 102 3.67 -0.20 -2.79
CA GLY A 102 2.79 0.01 -1.65
C GLY A 102 1.94 1.26 -1.82
N HIS A 103 0.63 1.16 -1.60
CA HIS A 103 -0.28 2.30 -1.64
C HIS A 103 -0.73 2.71 -0.24
N SER A 104 -0.65 4.00 0.12
CA SER A 104 -1.23 4.52 1.36
C SER A 104 -0.77 3.72 2.60
N MET A 105 -1.68 3.09 3.34
CA MET A 105 -1.39 2.10 4.40
C MET A 105 -0.33 1.07 3.96
N GLY A 106 -0.52 0.46 2.79
CA GLY A 106 0.43 -0.51 2.23
C GLY A 106 1.76 0.11 1.83
N GLY A 107 1.82 1.42 1.55
CA GLY A 107 3.08 2.16 1.36
C GLY A 107 3.87 2.31 2.66
N LEU A 108 3.19 2.57 3.78
CA LEU A 108 3.82 2.60 5.10
C LEU A 108 4.29 1.19 5.53
N THR A 109 3.44 0.17 5.34
CA THR A 109 3.82 -1.23 5.56
C THR A 109 5.02 -1.63 4.69
N ALA A 110 5.02 -1.24 3.42
CA ALA A 110 6.12 -1.50 2.49
C ALA A 110 7.42 -0.82 2.91
N LEU A 111 7.38 0.42 3.42
CA LEU A 111 8.56 1.11 3.93
C LEU A 111 9.26 0.33 5.05
N TYR A 112 8.48 -0.13 6.04
CA TYR A 112 9.03 -0.93 7.14
C TYR A 112 9.47 -2.33 6.68
N LEU A 113 8.75 -2.97 5.76
CA LEU A 113 9.17 -4.23 5.16
C LEU A 113 10.53 -4.09 4.45
N ALA A 114 10.68 -3.02 3.66
CA ALA A 114 11.92 -2.65 2.97
C ALA A 114 13.07 -2.39 3.95
N GLN A 115 12.81 -1.66 5.03
CA GLN A 115 13.80 -1.38 6.07
C GLN A 115 14.31 -2.66 6.75
N ARG A 116 13.43 -3.65 6.98
CA ARG A 116 13.79 -4.94 7.58
C ARG A 116 14.50 -5.89 6.61
N ASN A 117 14.25 -5.73 5.30
CA ASN A 117 14.71 -6.65 4.27
C ASN A 117 15.48 -5.93 3.13
N PRO A 118 16.49 -5.09 3.43
CA PRO A 118 17.12 -4.24 2.43
C PRO A 118 17.78 -5.04 1.29
N ASP A 119 18.28 -6.25 1.59
CA ASP A 119 18.96 -7.12 0.61
C ASP A 119 17.98 -7.89 -0.31
N ARG A 120 16.69 -7.91 0.03
CA ARG A 120 15.65 -8.64 -0.72
C ARG A 120 14.87 -7.73 -1.68
N VAL A 121 14.82 -6.44 -1.39
CA VAL A 121 14.05 -5.47 -2.18
C VAL A 121 14.92 -4.91 -3.30
N LEU A 122 14.47 -5.07 -4.55
CA LEU A 122 15.19 -4.61 -5.73
C LEU A 122 14.85 -3.16 -6.10
N SER A 123 13.64 -2.72 -5.77
CA SER A 123 13.18 -1.34 -5.91
C SER A 123 11.90 -1.13 -5.12
N PHE A 124 11.56 0.12 -4.81
CA PHE A 124 10.31 0.44 -4.14
C PHE A 124 9.55 1.58 -4.81
N VAL A 125 8.33 1.30 -5.27
CA VAL A 125 7.34 2.31 -5.69
C VAL A 125 6.38 2.59 -4.54
N ASN A 126 6.54 3.74 -3.90
CA ASN A 126 5.66 4.23 -2.86
C ASN A 126 4.55 5.11 -3.48
N ILE A 127 3.32 4.59 -3.53
CA ILE A 127 2.16 5.27 -4.12
C ILE A 127 1.40 5.98 -2.99
N LYS A 128 1.73 7.25 -2.75
CA LYS A 128 1.14 8.07 -1.67
C LYS A 128 1.06 7.29 -0.35
N GLY A 129 2.11 6.58 0.04
CA GLY A 129 2.29 6.07 1.39
C GLY A 129 2.82 7.15 2.32
N ASN A 130 2.64 6.98 3.62
CA ASN A 130 3.06 7.97 4.60
C ASN A 130 4.58 8.08 4.67
N LEU A 131 5.10 9.30 4.54
CA LEU A 131 6.49 9.68 4.80
C LEU A 131 6.61 10.83 5.80
N ALA A 132 5.51 11.50 6.12
CA ALA A 132 5.47 12.60 7.09
C ALA A 132 4.12 12.67 7.83
N PRO A 133 4.04 13.39 8.97
CA PRO A 133 2.78 13.60 9.70
C PRO A 133 1.61 14.12 8.85
N GLU A 134 1.91 14.97 7.86
CA GLU A 134 0.91 15.57 6.96
C GLU A 134 0.20 14.53 6.08
N ASP A 135 0.75 13.32 5.93
CA ASP A 135 0.13 12.24 5.17
C ASP A 135 -1.09 11.61 5.85
N CYS A 136 -1.22 11.75 7.17
CA CYS A 136 -2.25 11.10 7.98
C CYS A 136 -3.64 11.77 7.93
N PHE A 137 -3.94 12.57 6.91
CA PHE A 137 -5.18 13.35 6.86
C PHE A 137 -6.47 12.50 6.96
N LEU A 138 -6.46 11.25 6.43
CA LEU A 138 -7.57 10.30 6.58
C LEU A 138 -7.59 9.62 7.95
N SER A 139 -6.44 9.08 8.38
CA SER A 139 -6.34 8.23 9.58
C SER A 139 -6.46 9.03 10.87
N ARG A 140 -5.93 10.25 10.91
CA ARG A 140 -5.90 11.12 12.11
C ARG A 140 -7.29 11.46 12.66
N GLN A 141 -8.33 11.34 11.83
CA GLN A 141 -9.72 11.51 12.25
C GLN A 141 -10.14 10.56 13.38
N ILE A 142 -9.46 9.40 13.54
CA ILE A 142 -9.77 8.41 14.59
C ILE A 142 -9.59 8.97 16.00
N PHE A 143 -8.67 9.93 16.19
CA PHE A 143 -8.37 10.53 17.50
C PHE A 143 -9.34 11.66 17.88
N THR A 144 -9.93 12.32 16.88
CA THR A 144 -10.83 13.46 17.10
C THR A 144 -12.30 13.08 16.99
N PHE A 145 -12.61 11.86 16.58
CA PHE A 145 -13.99 11.40 16.43
C PHE A 145 -14.60 11.09 17.81
N GLN A 146 -15.84 11.54 18.03
CA GLN A 146 -16.46 11.56 19.36
C GLN A 146 -16.86 10.17 19.88
N SER A 147 -17.07 9.21 18.99
CA SER A 147 -17.50 7.86 19.35
C SER A 147 -16.36 6.85 19.21
N ASN A 148 -16.29 5.91 20.16
CA ASN A 148 -15.40 4.75 20.07
C ASN A 148 -16.04 3.54 19.36
N ASP A 149 -17.31 3.63 18.99
CA ASP A 149 -17.99 2.60 18.22
C ASP A 149 -17.43 2.56 16.79
N PRO A 150 -16.85 1.42 16.36
CA PRO A 150 -16.21 1.32 15.05
C PRO A 150 -17.21 1.46 13.90
N GLU A 151 -18.46 1.02 14.07
CA GLU A 151 -19.50 1.14 13.05
C GLU A 151 -19.98 2.58 12.86
N VAL A 152 -20.09 3.32 13.98
CA VAL A 152 -20.44 4.75 13.94
C VAL A 152 -19.31 5.55 13.27
N PHE A 153 -18.05 5.28 13.62
CA PHE A 153 -16.90 5.89 12.93
C PHE A 153 -16.92 5.56 11.44
N PHE A 154 -17.14 4.29 11.10
CA PHE A 154 -17.01 3.83 9.72
C PHE A 154 -18.07 4.45 8.80
N ASN A 155 -19.33 4.52 9.25
CA ASN A 155 -20.39 5.24 8.53
C ASN A 155 -20.00 6.69 8.25
N ALA A 156 -19.57 7.42 9.28
CA ALA A 156 -19.19 8.81 9.14
C ALA A 156 -17.95 8.99 8.23
N PHE A 157 -16.99 8.05 8.29
CA PHE A 157 -15.83 8.04 7.40
C PHE A 157 -16.22 7.85 5.94
N ILE A 158 -17.14 6.92 5.64
CA ILE A 158 -17.67 6.69 4.29
C ILE A 158 -18.37 7.96 3.76
N ASP A 159 -19.23 8.57 4.56
CA ASP A 159 -19.99 9.75 4.13
C ASP A 159 -19.09 10.96 3.84
N ARG A 160 -18.10 11.22 4.72
CA ARG A 160 -17.08 12.25 4.47
C ARG A 160 -16.28 11.97 3.21
N THR A 161 -15.87 10.72 3.02
CA THR A 161 -15.05 10.32 1.86
C THR A 161 -15.82 10.52 0.56
N ARG A 162 -17.09 10.05 0.50
CA ARG A 162 -17.95 10.15 -0.69
C ARG A 162 -18.21 11.60 -1.13
N THR A 163 -18.22 12.54 -0.19
CA THR A 163 -18.57 13.95 -0.44
C THR A 163 -17.36 14.89 -0.54
N SER A 164 -16.14 14.35 -0.47
CA SER A 164 -14.90 15.16 -0.45
C SER A 164 -14.58 15.92 -1.75
N GLY A 165 -15.15 15.50 -2.88
CA GLY A 165 -14.87 16.09 -4.20
C GLY A 165 -13.48 15.77 -4.78
N ALA A 166 -12.65 14.99 -4.07
CA ALA A 166 -11.35 14.56 -4.56
C ALA A 166 -11.45 13.47 -5.64
N TYR A 167 -10.48 13.42 -6.55
CA TYR A 167 -10.42 12.38 -7.58
C TYR A 167 -10.47 10.97 -6.99
N GLY A 168 -11.36 10.12 -7.53
CA GLY A 168 -11.52 8.72 -7.12
C GLY A 168 -12.21 8.51 -5.76
N SER A 169 -12.51 9.56 -4.98
CA SER A 169 -13.00 9.41 -3.61
C SER A 169 -14.39 8.76 -3.52
N ALA A 170 -15.30 9.06 -4.46
CA ALA A 170 -16.63 8.46 -4.51
C ALA A 170 -16.58 6.95 -4.83
N LEU A 171 -15.68 6.53 -5.74
CA LEU A 171 -15.46 5.12 -6.06
C LEU A 171 -14.83 4.39 -4.87
N TYR A 172 -13.79 4.98 -4.26
CA TYR A 172 -13.19 4.42 -3.04
C TYR A 172 -14.26 4.25 -1.94
N ALA A 173 -15.06 5.28 -1.66
CA ALA A 173 -16.10 5.24 -0.64
C ALA A 173 -17.18 4.18 -0.89
N SER A 174 -17.51 3.86 -2.15
CA SER A 174 -18.54 2.86 -2.48
C SER A 174 -18.09 1.44 -2.14
N THR A 175 -16.79 1.18 -2.12
CA THR A 175 -16.23 -0.17 -1.89
C THR A 175 -15.90 -0.45 -0.42
N LEU A 176 -15.77 0.58 0.40
CA LEU A 176 -15.33 0.47 1.80
C LEU A 176 -16.10 -0.59 2.58
N ARG A 177 -17.44 -0.56 2.54
CA ARG A 177 -18.28 -1.53 3.28
C ARG A 177 -18.03 -2.98 2.88
N ALA A 178 -17.69 -3.23 1.63
CA ALA A 178 -17.39 -4.58 1.15
C ALA A 178 -15.97 -5.03 1.53
N ARG A 179 -15.06 -4.08 1.80
CA ARG A 179 -13.62 -4.31 1.86
C ARG A 179 -12.99 -4.09 3.22
N VAL A 180 -13.71 -3.60 4.23
CA VAL A 180 -13.12 -3.31 5.55
C VAL A 180 -13.98 -3.87 6.67
N ARG A 181 -13.33 -4.52 7.63
CA ARG A 181 -13.95 -4.84 8.93
C ARG A 181 -13.82 -3.63 9.87
N PRO A 182 -14.93 -3.11 10.42
CA PRO A 182 -14.90 -1.93 11.30
C PRO A 182 -13.90 -2.03 12.47
N GLU A 183 -13.72 -3.21 13.02
CA GLU A 183 -12.86 -3.47 14.18
C GLU A 183 -11.37 -3.32 13.84
N ALA A 184 -10.98 -3.47 12.57
CA ALA A 184 -9.61 -3.28 12.11
C ALA A 184 -9.25 -1.80 11.92
N ILE A 185 -10.23 -0.89 11.86
CA ILE A 185 -10.01 0.51 11.51
C ILE A 185 -9.13 1.21 12.56
N ARG A 186 -9.51 1.10 13.83
CA ARG A 186 -8.82 1.76 14.93
C ARG A 186 -7.35 1.32 15.05
N PRO A 187 -7.02 0.01 15.19
CA PRO A 187 -5.63 -0.41 15.34
C PRO A 187 -4.76 -0.01 14.15
N ILE A 188 -5.29 -0.09 12.91
CA ILE A 188 -4.57 0.38 11.71
C ILE A 188 -4.34 1.90 11.78
N PHE A 189 -5.40 2.68 12.01
CA PHE A 189 -5.33 4.14 11.93
C PHE A 189 -4.48 4.76 13.04
N GLU A 190 -4.63 4.27 14.27
CA GLU A 190 -3.80 4.71 15.39
C GLU A 190 -2.33 4.39 15.12
N SER A 191 -2.03 3.17 14.68
CA SER A 191 -0.65 2.76 14.35
C SER A 191 -0.05 3.60 13.22
N MET A 192 -0.80 3.88 12.15
CA MET A 192 -0.35 4.76 11.07
C MET A 192 0.03 6.16 11.58
N VAL A 193 -0.81 6.74 12.44
CA VAL A 193 -0.59 8.09 12.98
C VAL A 193 0.61 8.11 13.90
N HIS A 194 0.68 7.19 14.87
CA HIS A 194 1.81 7.08 15.79
C HIS A 194 3.15 6.96 15.04
N LEU A 195 3.24 6.04 14.07
CA LEU A 195 4.46 5.86 13.28
C LEU A 195 4.80 7.09 12.42
N SER A 196 3.80 7.81 11.90
CA SER A 196 4.04 9.00 11.09
C SER A 196 4.45 10.21 11.92
N ASP A 197 4.01 10.30 13.17
CA ASP A 197 4.31 11.41 14.07
C ASP A 197 5.64 11.21 14.82
N GLU A 198 5.99 9.96 15.14
CA GLU A 198 7.10 9.65 16.06
C GLU A 198 8.38 9.18 15.34
N ALA A 199 8.29 8.64 14.12
CA ALA A 199 9.46 8.16 13.37
C ALA A 199 9.87 9.11 12.23
N ASP A 200 11.17 9.14 11.89
CA ASP A 200 11.69 9.83 10.70
C ASP A 200 11.46 8.98 9.45
N LEU A 201 10.19 8.80 9.06
CA LEU A 201 9.81 7.97 7.90
C LEU A 201 10.47 8.44 6.60
N LEU A 202 10.55 9.75 6.41
CA LEU A 202 11.24 10.34 5.26
C LEU A 202 12.74 10.01 5.27
N GLY A 203 13.41 10.12 6.42
CA GLY A 203 14.80 9.70 6.57
C GLY A 203 15.01 8.22 6.29
N ILE A 204 14.12 7.35 6.78
CA ILE A 204 14.15 5.91 6.49
C ILE A 204 14.03 5.66 4.99
N PHE A 205 13.07 6.32 4.32
CA PHE A 205 12.84 6.15 2.89
C PHE A 205 14.04 6.61 2.05
N LEU A 206 14.64 7.75 2.42
CA LEU A 206 15.86 8.29 1.78
C LEU A 206 17.12 7.44 2.01
N ALA A 207 17.13 6.64 3.07
CA ALA A 207 18.25 5.77 3.41
C ALA A 207 18.18 4.38 2.76
N LEU A 208 17.10 4.06 2.03
CA LEU A 208 16.97 2.78 1.36
C LEU A 208 18.07 2.60 0.30
N PRO A 209 18.78 1.46 0.26
CA PRO A 209 19.98 1.29 -0.56
C PRO A 209 19.71 0.93 -2.03
N PHE A 210 18.44 0.98 -2.46
CA PHE A 210 17.99 0.59 -3.78
C PHE A 210 17.11 1.69 -4.40
N PRO A 211 16.87 1.65 -5.72
CA PRO A 211 16.07 2.65 -6.41
C PRO A 211 14.65 2.79 -5.84
N THR A 212 14.22 4.04 -5.63
CA THR A 212 12.91 4.38 -5.08
C THR A 212 12.17 5.36 -5.99
N MET A 213 10.85 5.21 -6.04
CA MET A 213 9.92 6.15 -6.64
C MET A 213 8.89 6.58 -5.59
N PHE A 214 8.58 7.87 -5.55
CA PHE A 214 7.42 8.39 -4.84
C PHE A 214 6.38 8.88 -5.85
N MET A 215 5.24 8.20 -5.89
CA MET A 215 4.13 8.51 -6.79
C MET A 215 2.99 9.18 -6.03
N PHE A 216 2.45 10.26 -6.58
CA PHE A 216 1.38 11.04 -5.96
C PHE A 216 0.49 11.69 -7.03
N GLY A 217 -0.79 11.93 -6.70
CA GLY A 217 -1.70 12.66 -7.58
C GLY A 217 -1.43 14.17 -7.59
N TRP A 218 -1.84 14.85 -8.65
CA TRP A 218 -1.81 16.32 -8.80
C TRP A 218 -2.35 17.09 -7.58
N GLU A 219 -3.40 16.59 -6.90
CA GLU A 219 -3.93 17.22 -5.69
C GLU A 219 -2.90 17.30 -4.54
N MET A 220 -1.86 16.46 -4.58
CA MET A 220 -0.81 16.34 -3.57
C MET A 220 0.50 17.02 -3.98
N ARG A 221 0.52 17.80 -5.07
CA ARG A 221 1.71 18.55 -5.53
C ARG A 221 2.26 19.58 -4.52
N GLY A 222 1.50 19.87 -3.47
CA GLY A 222 1.88 20.80 -2.40
C GLY A 222 2.55 20.16 -1.18
N LEU A 223 2.82 18.85 -1.21
CA LEU A 223 3.49 18.15 -0.10
C LEU A 223 4.86 18.78 0.20
N SER A 224 5.13 19.02 1.47
CA SER A 224 6.26 19.85 1.92
C SER A 224 7.64 19.21 1.67
N TYR A 225 7.67 17.88 1.52
CA TYR A 225 8.89 17.09 1.43
C TYR A 225 9.29 16.68 0.01
N LEU A 226 8.55 17.08 -1.03
CA LEU A 226 8.83 16.68 -2.42
C LEU A 226 10.24 17.09 -2.88
N GLU A 227 10.65 18.33 -2.60
CA GLU A 227 12.00 18.81 -2.94
C GLU A 227 13.10 17.99 -2.24
N ARG A 228 12.85 17.55 -1.00
CA ARG A 228 13.81 16.73 -0.25
C ARG A 228 13.91 15.32 -0.83
N LEU A 229 12.81 14.74 -1.31
CA LEU A 229 12.82 13.46 -2.03
C LEU A 229 13.62 13.57 -3.33
N GLU A 230 13.35 14.59 -4.14
CA GLU A 230 14.05 14.81 -5.41
C GLU A 230 15.57 14.99 -5.20
N LYS A 231 15.98 15.83 -4.25
CA LYS A 231 17.40 16.00 -3.88
C LYS A 231 18.03 14.71 -3.34
N GLY A 232 17.22 13.82 -2.78
CA GLY A 232 17.62 12.51 -2.30
C GLY A 232 17.77 11.44 -3.39
N GLY A 233 17.54 11.79 -4.66
CA GLY A 233 17.62 10.84 -5.77
C GLY A 233 16.39 9.95 -5.95
N VAL A 234 15.26 10.30 -5.32
CA VAL A 234 13.99 9.60 -5.48
C VAL A 234 13.33 10.05 -6.79
N GLU A 235 12.89 9.09 -7.61
CA GLU A 235 12.07 9.39 -8.80
C GLU A 235 10.68 9.91 -8.37
N LEU A 236 10.35 11.15 -8.71
CA LEU A 236 9.04 11.72 -8.43
C LEU A 236 8.05 11.46 -9.58
N ALA A 237 6.97 10.75 -9.28
CA ALA A 237 5.90 10.46 -10.22
C ALA A 237 4.60 11.18 -9.86
N GLN A 238 4.49 12.44 -10.26
CA GLN A 238 3.21 13.14 -10.25
C GLN A 238 2.29 12.58 -11.34
N ILE A 239 1.05 12.27 -10.96
CA ILE A 239 0.01 11.78 -11.85
C ILE A 239 -1.03 12.89 -12.05
N GLU A 240 -1.15 13.37 -13.28
CA GLU A 240 -2.11 14.41 -13.66
C GLU A 240 -3.56 13.95 -13.48
N GLU A 241 -4.47 14.90 -13.21
CA GLU A 241 -5.90 14.66 -13.01
C GLU A 241 -6.19 13.57 -11.97
N SER A 242 -5.41 13.56 -10.90
CA SER A 242 -5.43 12.51 -9.90
C SER A 242 -5.27 13.03 -8.48
N GLY A 243 -5.84 12.29 -7.55
CA GLY A 243 -5.78 12.53 -6.11
C GLY A 243 -4.99 11.45 -5.39
N HIS A 244 -5.47 11.06 -4.21
CA HIS A 244 -4.86 10.02 -3.38
C HIS A 244 -4.88 8.61 -4.02
N PHE A 245 -5.73 8.40 -5.03
CA PHE A 245 -5.98 7.11 -5.66
C PHE A 245 -5.66 7.12 -7.17
N PRO A 246 -4.38 7.25 -7.59
CA PRO A 246 -4.02 7.28 -9.01
C PRO A 246 -4.43 6.03 -9.79
N MET A 247 -4.53 4.88 -9.13
CA MET A 247 -5.07 3.65 -9.72
C MET A 247 -6.55 3.75 -10.13
N TYR A 248 -7.31 4.67 -9.53
CA TYR A 248 -8.72 4.89 -9.87
C TYR A 248 -8.92 6.05 -10.85
N SER A 249 -8.15 7.13 -10.68
CA SER A 249 -8.32 8.35 -11.49
C SER A 249 -7.54 8.32 -12.80
N ASN A 250 -6.31 7.80 -12.80
CA ASN A 250 -5.47 7.79 -14.00
C ASN A 250 -4.52 6.58 -14.03
N PRO A 251 -5.08 5.35 -14.15
CA PRO A 251 -4.29 4.12 -14.11
C PRO A 251 -3.32 3.99 -15.28
N LEU A 252 -3.66 4.54 -16.46
CA LEU A 252 -2.80 4.47 -17.65
C LEU A 252 -1.46 5.19 -17.40
N GLU A 253 -1.51 6.42 -16.87
CA GLU A 253 -0.30 7.17 -16.56
C GLU A 253 0.47 6.53 -15.40
N MET A 254 -0.23 6.04 -14.37
CA MET A 254 0.37 5.27 -13.28
C MET A 254 1.21 4.10 -13.80
N TYR A 255 0.64 3.21 -14.63
CA TYR A 255 1.36 2.06 -15.18
C TYR A 255 2.50 2.48 -16.10
N ARG A 256 2.34 3.56 -16.86
CA ARG A 256 3.41 4.11 -17.71
C ARG A 256 4.61 4.55 -16.86
N ARG A 257 4.39 5.28 -15.77
CA ARG A 257 5.47 5.73 -14.86
C ARG A 257 6.18 4.56 -14.20
N ILE A 258 5.42 3.57 -13.69
CA ILE A 258 5.98 2.35 -13.10
C ILE A 258 6.85 1.60 -14.12
N SER A 259 6.36 1.44 -15.35
CA SER A 259 7.08 0.76 -16.42
C SER A 259 8.40 1.44 -16.77
N ILE A 260 8.42 2.77 -16.86
CA ILE A 260 9.63 3.53 -17.16
C ILE A 260 10.66 3.38 -16.04
N PHE A 261 10.21 3.46 -14.79
CA PHE A 261 11.07 3.28 -13.63
C PHE A 261 11.73 1.91 -13.57
N LEU A 262 10.97 0.84 -13.76
CA LEU A 262 11.52 -0.51 -13.75
C LEU A 262 12.46 -0.78 -14.94
N ASP A 263 12.19 -0.21 -16.11
CA ASP A 263 13.09 -0.29 -17.27
C ASP A 263 14.42 0.43 -17.02
N MET A 264 14.41 1.57 -16.33
CA MET A 264 15.65 2.28 -15.94
C MET A 264 16.50 1.45 -14.98
N ILE A 265 15.88 0.69 -14.07
CA ILE A 265 16.60 -0.14 -13.10
C ILE A 265 17.20 -1.37 -13.77
N GLY A 266 16.47 -2.03 -14.68
CA GLY A 266 16.93 -3.27 -15.33
C GLY A 266 18.08 -3.08 -16.34
N ARG A 267 18.49 -1.84 -16.62
CA ARG A 267 19.61 -1.51 -17.52
C ARG A 267 20.92 -1.21 -16.80
N ASN A 268 20.90 -1.10 -15.47
CA ASN A 268 22.06 -0.87 -14.61
C ASN A 268 22.59 -2.18 -14.02
#